data_AF-A0A7J9NM73-F1
#
_entry.id   AF-A0A7J9NM73-F1
#
_cell.length_a   1.000
_cell.length_b   1.000
_cell.length_c   1.000
_cell.angle_alpha   90.00
_cell.angle_beta   90.00
_cell.angle_gamma   90.00
#
_symmetry.space_group_name_H-M   'P 1'
#
loop_
_entity.id
_entity.type
_entity.pdbx_description
1 polymer ?
#
loop_
_entity_poly.entity_id
_entity_poly.type
_entity_poly.pdbx_seq_one_letter_code
_entity_poly.pdbx_strand_id
1 'polypeptide(L)'
;MVNPQMSFLNNQNSMKFKFRKLLIDSNRIIIYRNLLDDKIIGYLINIIRELSEDKPDESIVEKNYYGLTHDLIIKAENENLSGNILKSYIMNAILKDENIFAISCEKHYGNLESLYELAFKDIGVLKRIMDIDTKHLRSIMDSEDETIENYTPTLYKDEKTVFSDYREELLNIDSVPELLDSIIEYYYKIGSGELVDHVAFRWNNKTGFSGIKYCDLVDMENIVGYNYQKEILLKNTSAFIEGNPANNILLVGSRGTGKSSLVKSLVKEYYLDGLRIIELKKSQLKDFGEMVDHLRNRNKKFIVFLDDLSFEDNETEYKELKSVLEGNLEKKPENVIIYATSNRRNLIKESWSERDSDIHSNDSINEKMSLSDRFGITLSFYSPTQEEYLNMVKKLAIENGINPCKADDVKFYSMNIGKLSDQTGMIMAWETLREDAVKWGMSQNGFSGRTAKQFIDYIIGTYKN
;
A
#
# COMPACT_ATOMS: atom_id res chain seq x y z
N MET A 1 -55.64 -21.92 -17.50
CA MET A 1 -55.23 -20.52 -17.71
C MET A 1 -54.97 -19.91 -16.35
N VAL A 2 -53.71 -19.74 -15.96
CA VAL A 2 -53.34 -19.08 -14.70
C VAL A 2 -53.62 -17.58 -14.90
N ASN A 3 -54.43 -17.00 -14.02
CA ASN A 3 -54.86 -15.60 -14.11
C ASN A 3 -53.63 -14.69 -13.92
N PRO A 4 -53.23 -13.86 -14.91
CA PRO A 4 -52.02 -13.02 -14.84
C PRO A 4 -51.98 -12.08 -13.62
N GLN A 5 -53.16 -11.65 -13.16
CA GLN A 5 -53.29 -10.83 -11.95
C GLN A 5 -53.00 -11.62 -10.65
N MET A 6 -53.34 -12.91 -10.59
CA MET A 6 -52.97 -13.75 -9.44
C MET A 6 -51.47 -14.07 -9.41
N SER A 7 -50.83 -14.27 -10.57
CA SER A 7 -49.37 -14.46 -10.62
C SER A 7 -48.62 -13.19 -10.20
N PHE A 8 -49.13 -11.99 -10.54
CA PHE A 8 -48.52 -10.72 -10.15
C PHE A 8 -48.67 -10.44 -8.63
N LEU A 9 -49.87 -10.64 -8.07
CA LEU A 9 -50.09 -10.51 -6.61
C LEU A 9 -49.28 -11.54 -5.80
N ASN A 10 -49.16 -12.78 -6.28
CA ASN A 10 -48.34 -13.80 -5.62
C ASN A 10 -46.84 -13.47 -5.65
N ASN A 11 -46.36 -12.84 -6.73
CA ASN A 11 -44.95 -12.42 -6.84
C ASN A 11 -44.64 -11.22 -5.92
N GLN A 12 -45.55 -10.24 -5.83
CA GLN A 12 -45.40 -9.10 -4.91
C GLN A 12 -45.42 -9.54 -3.44
N ASN A 13 -46.33 -10.42 -3.04
CA ASN A 13 -46.37 -10.96 -1.67
C ASN A 13 -45.13 -11.78 -1.31
N SER A 14 -44.57 -12.54 -2.28
CA SER A 14 -43.32 -13.26 -2.11
C SER A 14 -42.12 -12.31 -1.92
N MET A 15 -42.05 -11.21 -2.66
CA MET A 15 -40.98 -10.22 -2.52
C MET A 15 -41.06 -9.42 -1.22
N LYS A 16 -42.25 -8.97 -0.83
CA LYS A 16 -42.46 -8.32 0.47
C LYS A 16 -41.94 -9.20 1.61
N PHE A 17 -42.25 -10.50 1.58
CA PHE A 17 -41.76 -11.46 2.57
C PHE A 17 -40.23 -11.59 2.55
N LYS A 18 -39.60 -11.58 1.36
CA LYS A 18 -38.14 -11.59 1.22
C LYS A 18 -37.50 -10.33 1.82
N PHE A 19 -37.99 -9.13 1.51
CA PHE A 19 -37.46 -7.88 2.07
C PHE A 19 -37.66 -7.79 3.57
N ARG A 20 -38.83 -8.18 4.08
CA ARG A 20 -39.09 -8.23 5.53
C ARG A 20 -38.15 -9.20 6.24
N LYS A 21 -37.90 -10.39 5.66
CA LYS A 21 -36.93 -11.35 6.21
C LYS A 21 -35.51 -10.76 6.18
N LEU A 22 -35.11 -10.14 5.08
CA LEU A 22 -33.79 -9.52 4.95
C LEU A 22 -33.58 -8.40 5.96
N LEU A 23 -34.59 -7.56 6.23
CA LEU A 23 -34.56 -6.52 7.26
C LEU A 23 -34.39 -7.10 8.67
N ILE A 24 -35.09 -8.19 8.98
CA ILE A 24 -34.94 -8.85 10.29
C ILE A 24 -33.54 -9.44 10.42
N ASP A 25 -33.04 -10.08 9.36
CA ASP A 25 -31.72 -10.70 9.36
C ASP A 25 -30.59 -9.65 9.41
N SER A 26 -30.73 -8.49 8.78
CA SER A 26 -29.73 -7.40 8.85
C SER A 26 -29.57 -6.85 10.27
N ASN A 27 -30.68 -6.75 11.02
CA ASN A 27 -30.64 -6.37 12.44
C ASN A 27 -29.93 -7.40 13.34
N ARG A 28 -29.70 -8.62 12.83
CA ARG A 28 -29.04 -9.73 13.54
C ARG A 28 -27.56 -9.88 13.21
N ILE A 29 -26.98 -8.99 12.41
CA ILE A 29 -25.53 -8.96 12.17
C ILE A 29 -24.80 -8.68 13.49
N ILE A 30 -23.71 -9.43 13.77
CA ILE A 30 -22.97 -9.42 15.04
C ILE A 30 -21.50 -9.02 14.84
N ILE A 31 -20.77 -9.72 13.98
CA ILE A 31 -19.34 -9.51 13.70
C ILE A 31 -19.14 -8.21 12.94
N TYR A 32 -19.87 -8.04 11.84
CA TYR A 32 -19.78 -6.87 10.97
C TYR A 32 -20.76 -5.76 11.39
N ARG A 33 -21.00 -5.62 12.70
CA ARG A 33 -22.02 -4.73 13.25
C ARG A 33 -21.78 -3.27 12.87
N ASN A 34 -20.51 -2.85 12.82
CA ASN A 34 -20.10 -1.48 12.47
C ASN A 34 -20.61 -1.07 11.08
N LEU A 35 -20.79 -2.02 10.17
CA LEU A 35 -21.32 -1.75 8.83
C LEU A 35 -22.76 -1.24 8.86
N LEU A 36 -23.52 -1.47 9.94
CA LEU A 36 -24.88 -0.94 10.07
C LEU A 36 -24.91 0.57 10.36
N ASP A 37 -23.79 1.14 10.82
CA ASP A 37 -23.64 2.58 11.04
C ASP A 37 -23.15 3.31 9.78
N ASP A 38 -22.80 2.57 8.74
CA ASP A 38 -22.38 3.13 7.44
C ASP A 38 -23.56 3.82 6.73
N LYS A 39 -23.30 5.02 6.21
CA LYS A 39 -24.33 5.86 5.57
C LYS A 39 -24.93 5.21 4.32
N ILE A 40 -24.11 4.57 3.49
CA ILE A 40 -24.52 3.93 2.23
C ILE A 40 -25.35 2.69 2.54
N ILE A 41 -24.92 1.88 3.50
CA ILE A 41 -25.69 0.72 4.00
C ILE A 41 -27.00 1.18 4.64
N GLY A 42 -27.00 2.32 5.33
CA GLY A 42 -28.20 2.95 5.87
C GLY A 42 -29.27 3.26 4.82
N TYR A 43 -28.89 3.77 3.65
CA TYR A 43 -29.84 3.97 2.54
C TYR A 43 -30.45 2.65 2.06
N LEU A 44 -29.63 1.60 1.90
CA LEU A 44 -30.13 0.27 1.51
C LEU A 44 -31.11 -0.28 2.54
N ILE A 45 -30.79 -0.18 3.84
CA ILE A 45 -31.68 -0.65 4.90
C ILE A 45 -33.01 0.12 4.89
N ASN A 46 -32.98 1.43 4.64
CA ASN A 46 -34.20 2.23 4.51
C ASN A 46 -35.03 1.83 3.29
N ILE A 47 -34.40 1.57 2.14
CA ILE A 47 -35.07 1.04 0.94
C ILE A 47 -35.71 -0.32 1.25
N ILE A 48 -34.96 -1.26 1.85
CA ILE A 48 -35.45 -2.59 2.22
C ILE A 48 -36.62 -2.47 3.21
N ARG A 49 -36.55 -1.53 4.16
CA ARG A 49 -37.62 -1.28 5.14
C ARG A 49 -38.89 -0.81 4.44
N GLU A 50 -38.79 0.19 3.58
CA GLU A 50 -39.94 0.73 2.85
C GLU A 50 -40.61 -0.35 1.97
N LEU A 51 -39.80 -1.15 1.27
CA LEU A 51 -40.27 -2.27 0.44
C LEU A 51 -40.81 -3.46 1.24
N SER A 52 -40.63 -3.48 2.57
CA SER A 52 -41.19 -4.50 3.45
C SER A 52 -42.60 -4.16 3.94
N GLU A 53 -43.06 -2.92 3.75
CA GLU A 53 -44.38 -2.43 4.15
C GLU A 53 -45.50 -2.91 3.22
N ASP A 54 -46.75 -2.82 3.68
CA ASP A 54 -47.92 -3.16 2.86
C ASP A 54 -48.14 -2.20 1.69
N LYS A 55 -47.74 -0.95 1.85
CA LYS A 55 -47.86 0.11 0.86
C LYS A 55 -46.58 0.95 0.87
N PRO A 56 -45.54 0.53 0.13
CA PRO A 56 -44.30 1.28 0.02
C PRO A 56 -44.54 2.69 -0.55
N ASP A 57 -43.91 3.69 0.02
CA ASP A 57 -43.85 5.05 -0.50
C ASP A 57 -42.69 5.17 -1.50
N GLU A 58 -43.05 5.29 -2.78
CA GLU A 58 -42.11 5.45 -3.89
C GLU A 58 -41.16 6.65 -3.69
N SER A 59 -41.64 7.76 -3.13
CA SER A 59 -40.83 8.95 -2.91
C SER A 59 -39.72 8.74 -1.89
N ILE A 60 -39.94 7.86 -0.90
CA ILE A 60 -38.94 7.48 0.09
C ILE A 60 -37.90 6.56 -0.57
N VAL A 61 -38.34 5.59 -1.38
CA VAL A 61 -37.44 4.69 -2.13
C VAL A 61 -36.55 5.50 -3.06
N GLU A 62 -37.13 6.41 -3.84
CA GLU A 62 -36.43 7.26 -4.80
C GLU A 62 -35.39 8.17 -4.13
N LYS A 63 -35.78 8.85 -3.05
CA LYS A 63 -34.86 9.69 -2.27
C LYS A 63 -33.66 8.91 -1.75
N ASN A 64 -33.88 7.71 -1.18
CA ASN A 64 -32.78 6.90 -0.66
C ASN A 64 -31.95 6.29 -1.78
N TYR A 65 -32.55 5.93 -2.92
CA TYR A 65 -31.83 5.39 -4.08
C TYR A 65 -30.88 6.42 -4.66
N TYR A 66 -31.32 7.65 -4.92
CA TYR A 66 -30.43 8.68 -5.46
C TYR A 66 -29.40 9.18 -4.44
N GLY A 67 -29.73 9.18 -3.14
CA GLY A 67 -28.77 9.41 -2.07
C GLY A 67 -27.68 8.32 -2.02
N LEU A 68 -28.09 7.06 -2.17
CA LEU A 68 -27.20 5.91 -2.30
C LEU A 68 -26.29 6.04 -3.52
N THR A 69 -26.85 6.27 -4.71
CA THR A 69 -26.10 6.41 -5.96
C THR A 69 -25.07 7.54 -5.87
N HIS A 70 -25.45 8.69 -5.31
CA HIS A 70 -24.55 9.83 -5.11
C HIS A 70 -23.33 9.46 -4.25
N ASP A 71 -23.55 8.88 -3.07
CA ASP A 71 -22.45 8.53 -2.17
C ASP A 71 -21.63 7.35 -2.71
N LEU A 72 -22.25 6.39 -3.41
CA LEU A 72 -21.55 5.29 -4.09
C LEU A 72 -20.60 5.80 -5.17
N ILE A 73 -21.00 6.79 -5.97
CA ILE A 73 -20.12 7.40 -6.99
C ILE A 73 -18.91 8.06 -6.33
N ILE A 74 -19.12 8.85 -5.27
CA ILE A 74 -18.02 9.48 -4.53
C ILE A 74 -17.04 8.43 -4.01
N LYS A 75 -17.57 7.32 -3.48
CA LYS A 75 -16.75 6.21 -2.98
C LYS A 75 -16.04 5.46 -4.10
N ALA A 76 -16.71 5.21 -5.21
CA ALA A 76 -16.16 4.58 -6.39
C ALA A 76 -14.99 5.38 -6.97
N GLU A 77 -15.12 6.71 -7.07
CA GLU A 77 -14.05 7.59 -7.52
C GLU A 77 -12.87 7.61 -6.55
N ASN A 78 -13.12 7.72 -5.24
CA ASN A 78 -12.04 7.85 -4.26
C ASN A 78 -11.26 6.55 -4.02
N GLU A 79 -11.96 5.41 -4.08
CA GLU A 79 -11.45 4.08 -3.73
C GLU A 79 -11.24 3.19 -4.97
N ASN A 80 -11.40 3.77 -6.17
CA ASN A 80 -11.26 3.13 -7.48
C ASN A 80 -12.11 1.84 -7.61
N LEU A 81 -13.39 1.92 -7.23
CA LEU A 81 -14.35 0.82 -7.37
C LEU A 81 -15.05 0.92 -8.72
N SER A 82 -15.14 -0.20 -9.44
CA SER A 82 -15.74 -0.26 -10.77
C SER A 82 -16.78 -1.39 -10.91
N GLY A 83 -17.45 -1.43 -12.07
CA GLY A 83 -18.49 -2.39 -12.38
C GLY A 83 -19.74 -2.12 -11.56
N ASN A 84 -20.22 -3.13 -10.83
CA ASN A 84 -21.34 -2.95 -9.90
C ASN A 84 -20.84 -2.29 -8.61
N ILE A 85 -20.94 -0.97 -8.51
CA ILE A 85 -20.37 -0.19 -7.41
C ILE A 85 -21.02 -0.47 -6.06
N LEU A 86 -22.27 -0.95 -6.03
CA LEU A 86 -22.90 -1.38 -4.79
C LEU A 86 -22.22 -2.64 -4.24
N LYS A 87 -22.03 -3.67 -5.09
CA LYS A 87 -21.35 -4.91 -4.72
C LYS A 87 -19.89 -4.63 -4.35
N SER A 88 -19.19 -3.87 -5.18
CA SER A 88 -17.80 -3.48 -4.94
C SER A 88 -17.65 -2.71 -3.63
N TYR A 89 -18.57 -1.79 -3.32
CA TYR A 89 -18.56 -1.03 -2.07
C TYR A 89 -18.75 -1.90 -0.84
N ILE A 90 -19.78 -2.74 -0.81
CA ILE A 90 -20.06 -3.59 0.36
C ILE A 90 -18.93 -4.60 0.58
N MET A 91 -18.39 -5.20 -0.49
CA MET A 91 -17.22 -6.08 -0.39
C MET A 91 -16.03 -5.32 0.20
N ASN A 92 -15.75 -4.13 -0.30
CA ASN A 92 -14.67 -3.30 0.22
C ASN A 92 -14.90 -2.89 1.68
N ALA A 93 -16.13 -2.60 2.07
CA ALA A 93 -16.51 -2.28 3.46
C ALA A 93 -16.31 -3.50 4.39
N ILE A 94 -16.67 -4.70 3.94
CA ILE A 94 -16.38 -5.96 4.64
C ILE A 94 -14.88 -6.08 4.89
N LEU A 95 -14.06 -5.98 3.83
CA LEU A 95 -12.61 -6.16 3.91
C LEU A 95 -11.93 -5.10 4.79
N LYS A 96 -12.48 -3.88 4.83
CA LYS A 96 -11.97 -2.77 5.64
C LYS A 96 -12.45 -2.77 7.09
N ASP A 97 -13.44 -3.57 7.46
CA ASP A 97 -13.91 -3.63 8.84
C ASP A 97 -12.91 -4.41 9.71
N GLU A 98 -12.17 -3.70 10.55
CA GLU A 98 -11.18 -4.26 11.49
C GLU A 98 -11.85 -4.89 12.72
N ASN A 99 -12.77 -5.82 12.49
CA ASN A 99 -13.47 -6.53 13.55
C ASN A 99 -12.67 -7.74 14.07
N ILE A 100 -13.18 -8.37 15.14
CA ILE A 100 -12.50 -9.49 15.79
C ILE A 100 -12.29 -10.70 14.86
N PHE A 101 -13.22 -10.95 13.93
CA PHE A 101 -13.09 -12.04 12.97
C PHE A 101 -11.96 -11.75 11.98
N ALA A 102 -11.87 -10.54 11.45
CA ALA A 102 -10.82 -10.14 10.53
C ALA A 102 -9.42 -10.27 11.17
N ILE A 103 -9.25 -9.74 12.39
CA ILE A 103 -8.00 -9.85 13.16
C ILE A 103 -7.66 -11.32 13.51
N SER A 104 -8.67 -12.14 13.83
CA SER A 104 -8.47 -13.58 14.05
C SER A 104 -8.04 -14.31 12.77
N CYS A 105 -8.63 -14.01 11.62
CA CYS A 105 -8.24 -14.58 10.32
C CYS A 105 -6.79 -14.26 9.98
N GLU A 106 -6.36 -13.02 10.26
CA GLU A 106 -4.96 -12.62 10.04
C GLU A 106 -4.01 -13.55 10.80
N LYS A 107 -4.26 -13.83 12.09
CA LYS A 107 -3.36 -14.62 12.95
C LYS A 107 -3.51 -16.13 12.81
N HIS A 108 -4.72 -16.61 12.57
CA HIS A 108 -5.08 -18.02 12.66
C HIS A 108 -5.82 -18.45 11.39
N TYR A 109 -5.05 -18.87 10.38
CA TYR A 109 -5.63 -19.42 9.15
C TYR A 109 -6.51 -20.64 9.47
N GLY A 110 -7.83 -20.50 9.29
CA GLY A 110 -8.80 -21.59 9.37
C GLY A 110 -9.22 -22.09 10.76
N ASN A 111 -8.55 -21.72 11.86
CA ASN A 111 -8.95 -22.13 13.21
C ASN A 111 -9.82 -21.06 13.90
N LEU A 112 -11.05 -20.90 13.41
CA LEU A 112 -11.96 -19.83 13.83
C LEU A 112 -13.20 -20.32 14.59
N GLU A 113 -13.50 -21.62 14.54
CA GLU A 113 -14.61 -22.29 15.26
C GLU A 113 -15.89 -21.43 15.36
N SER A 114 -16.22 -20.90 16.54
CA SER A 114 -17.41 -20.08 16.78
C SER A 114 -17.43 -18.78 15.97
N LEU A 115 -16.27 -18.17 15.71
CA LEU A 115 -16.18 -16.96 14.88
C LEU A 115 -16.52 -17.27 13.42
N TYR A 116 -16.18 -18.45 12.91
CA TYR A 116 -16.57 -18.88 11.56
C TYR A 116 -18.09 -18.95 11.44
N GLU A 117 -18.78 -19.58 12.39
CA GLU A 117 -20.24 -19.70 12.35
C GLU A 117 -20.97 -18.36 12.43
N LEU A 118 -20.43 -17.42 13.22
CA LEU A 118 -20.98 -16.06 13.32
C LEU A 118 -20.73 -15.28 12.02
N ALA A 119 -19.51 -15.32 11.50
CA ALA A 119 -19.18 -14.66 10.24
C ALA A 119 -19.97 -15.26 9.05
N PHE A 120 -20.19 -16.57 9.03
CA PHE A 120 -21.00 -17.24 8.01
C PHE A 120 -22.44 -16.70 7.97
N LYS A 121 -23.05 -16.50 9.14
CA LYS A 121 -24.39 -15.90 9.23
C LYS A 121 -24.37 -14.47 8.69
N ASP A 122 -23.43 -13.64 9.14
CA ASP A 122 -23.33 -12.24 8.77
C ASP A 122 -23.02 -12.04 7.28
N ILE A 123 -22.00 -12.74 6.74
CA ILE A 123 -21.66 -12.72 5.31
C ILE A 123 -22.82 -13.24 4.48
N GLY A 124 -23.56 -14.24 4.96
CA GLY A 124 -24.78 -14.69 4.30
C GLY A 124 -25.85 -13.60 4.19
N VAL A 125 -26.00 -12.73 5.20
CA VAL A 125 -26.91 -11.58 5.13
C VAL A 125 -26.35 -10.51 4.18
N LEU A 126 -25.07 -10.15 4.32
CA LEU A 126 -24.43 -9.12 3.52
C LEU A 126 -24.40 -9.49 2.03
N LYS A 127 -24.18 -10.76 1.68
CA LYS A 127 -24.29 -11.27 0.29
C LYS A 127 -25.70 -11.07 -0.27
N ARG A 128 -26.75 -11.33 0.53
CA ARG A 128 -28.13 -11.05 0.11
C ARG A 128 -28.40 -9.56 -0.09
N ILE A 129 -27.76 -8.69 0.68
CA ILE A 129 -27.85 -7.22 0.49
C ILE A 129 -27.10 -6.81 -0.80
N MET A 130 -25.90 -7.36 -1.03
CA MET A 130 -25.11 -7.15 -2.25
C MET A 130 -25.84 -7.61 -3.51
N ASP A 131 -26.59 -8.70 -3.42
CA ASP A 131 -27.33 -9.28 -4.55
C ASP A 131 -28.77 -8.74 -4.67
N ILE A 132 -29.12 -7.64 -3.99
CA ILE A 132 -30.41 -6.98 -4.22
C ILE A 132 -30.50 -6.60 -5.70
N ASP A 133 -31.61 -7.01 -6.32
CA ASP A 133 -31.89 -6.71 -7.71
C ASP A 133 -32.25 -5.22 -7.86
N THR A 134 -31.24 -4.43 -8.20
CA THR A 134 -31.35 -3.00 -8.47
C THR A 134 -32.24 -2.72 -9.69
N LYS A 135 -32.43 -3.67 -10.62
CA LYS A 135 -33.39 -3.51 -11.73
C LYS A 135 -34.81 -3.47 -11.21
N HIS A 136 -35.11 -4.28 -10.20
CA HIS A 136 -36.41 -4.24 -9.56
C HIS A 136 -36.63 -2.89 -8.84
N LEU A 137 -35.62 -2.38 -8.12
CA LEU A 137 -35.71 -1.06 -7.49
C LEU A 137 -36.04 0.02 -8.51
N ARG A 138 -35.34 0.02 -9.65
CA ARG A 138 -35.58 0.91 -10.79
C ARG A 138 -36.99 0.83 -11.36
N SER A 139 -37.54 -0.39 -11.48
CA SER A 139 -38.90 -0.60 -11.97
C SER A 139 -39.98 -0.01 -11.06
N ILE A 140 -39.71 0.11 -9.75
CA ILE A 140 -40.64 0.72 -8.80
C ILE A 140 -40.70 2.24 -8.97
N MET A 141 -39.60 2.85 -9.41
CA MET A 141 -39.43 4.31 -9.57
C MET A 141 -39.58 4.78 -11.03
N ASP A 142 -39.97 3.89 -11.96
CA ASP A 142 -40.00 4.14 -13.41
C ASP A 142 -38.69 4.75 -13.96
N SER A 143 -37.55 4.24 -13.49
CA SER A 143 -36.21 4.75 -13.84
C SER A 143 -35.40 3.77 -14.69
N GLU A 144 -34.65 4.27 -15.66
CA GLU A 144 -33.73 3.46 -16.50
C GLU A 144 -32.26 3.60 -16.07
N ASP A 145 -31.98 4.22 -14.92
CA ASP A 145 -30.62 4.58 -14.48
C ASP A 145 -29.75 3.37 -14.09
N GLU A 146 -28.91 2.87 -15.00
CA GLU A 146 -28.02 1.73 -14.74
C GLU A 146 -26.68 2.08 -14.09
N THR A 147 -26.54 3.30 -13.54
CA THR A 147 -25.25 3.81 -13.01
C THR A 147 -24.66 2.89 -11.93
N ILE A 148 -25.49 2.25 -11.10
CA ILE A 148 -25.00 1.35 -10.05
C ILE A 148 -24.40 0.06 -10.62
N GLU A 149 -24.90 -0.45 -11.75
CA GLU A 149 -24.46 -1.76 -12.27
C GLU A 149 -23.18 -1.70 -13.08
N ASN A 150 -22.94 -0.56 -13.74
CA ASN A 150 -21.82 -0.41 -14.65
C ASN A 150 -21.22 1.00 -14.55
N TYR A 151 -20.43 1.21 -13.50
CA TYR A 151 -19.67 2.43 -13.30
C TYR A 151 -18.19 2.20 -13.61
N THR A 152 -17.56 3.20 -14.23
CA THR A 152 -16.10 3.23 -14.40
C THR A 152 -15.57 4.54 -13.79
N PRO A 153 -14.74 4.47 -12.74
CA PRO A 153 -14.17 5.66 -12.12
C PRO A 153 -13.25 6.42 -13.09
N THR A 154 -13.21 7.73 -12.94
CA THR A 154 -12.52 8.63 -13.88
C THR A 154 -11.34 9.36 -13.25
N LEU A 155 -11.38 9.70 -11.96
CA LEU A 155 -10.33 10.48 -11.29
C LEU A 155 -8.97 9.77 -11.32
N TYR A 156 -8.98 8.43 -11.26
CA TYR A 156 -7.77 7.59 -11.12
C TYR A 156 -7.79 6.38 -12.06
N LYS A 157 -8.20 6.61 -13.31
CA LYS A 157 -8.53 5.58 -14.31
C LYS A 157 -7.43 4.53 -14.57
N ASP A 158 -6.17 4.86 -14.31
CA ASP A 158 -5.00 4.00 -14.54
C ASP A 158 -4.31 3.51 -13.24
N GLU A 159 -4.86 3.84 -12.07
CA GLU A 159 -4.22 3.56 -10.78
C GLU A 159 -4.86 2.36 -10.07
N LYS A 160 -4.38 1.16 -10.35
CA LYS A 160 -4.73 -0.03 -9.55
C LYS A 160 -4.00 0.01 -8.20
N THR A 161 -4.75 -0.17 -7.12
CA THR A 161 -4.16 -0.46 -5.80
C THR A 161 -3.48 -1.83 -5.84
N VAL A 162 -2.44 -2.03 -5.02
CA VAL A 162 -1.62 -3.25 -5.04
C VAL A 162 -2.43 -4.56 -4.96
N PHE A 163 -3.58 -4.54 -4.28
CA PHE A 163 -4.43 -5.70 -4.06
C PHE A 163 -5.81 -5.64 -4.73
N SER A 164 -6.02 -4.77 -5.73
CA SER A 164 -7.33 -4.61 -6.37
C SER A 164 -7.85 -5.91 -6.97
N ASP A 165 -6.97 -6.69 -7.60
CA ASP A 165 -7.35 -7.90 -8.34
C ASP A 165 -7.89 -8.98 -7.40
N TYR A 166 -7.32 -9.14 -6.20
CA TYR A 166 -7.82 -10.06 -5.18
C TYR A 166 -9.24 -9.71 -4.72
N ARG A 167 -9.59 -8.42 -4.67
CA ARG A 167 -10.94 -7.96 -4.32
C ARG A 167 -11.92 -8.25 -5.45
N GLU A 168 -11.50 -8.07 -6.70
CA GLU A 168 -12.33 -8.38 -7.89
C GLU A 168 -12.67 -9.87 -7.98
N GLU A 169 -11.73 -10.76 -7.62
CA GLU A 169 -11.98 -12.20 -7.57
C GLU A 169 -13.13 -12.56 -6.61
N LEU A 170 -13.19 -11.94 -5.43
CA LEU A 170 -14.24 -12.19 -4.44
C LEU A 170 -15.65 -11.81 -4.93
N LEU A 171 -15.77 -10.82 -5.80
CA LEU A 171 -17.06 -10.35 -6.32
C LEU A 171 -17.74 -11.37 -7.23
N ASN A 172 -16.98 -12.33 -7.77
CA ASN A 172 -17.48 -13.36 -8.67
C ASN A 172 -17.94 -14.64 -7.95
N ILE A 173 -17.86 -14.69 -6.62
CA ILE A 173 -18.20 -15.88 -5.82
C ILE A 173 -19.67 -15.79 -5.36
N ASP A 174 -20.47 -16.77 -5.79
CA ASP A 174 -21.90 -16.82 -5.45
C ASP A 174 -22.20 -17.57 -4.14
N SER A 175 -21.45 -18.64 -3.87
CA SER A 175 -21.64 -19.50 -2.70
C SER A 175 -21.14 -18.83 -1.44
N VAL A 176 -21.98 -18.72 -0.40
CA VAL A 176 -21.59 -18.11 0.89
C VAL A 176 -20.42 -18.86 1.56
N PRO A 177 -20.39 -20.21 1.62
CA PRO A 177 -19.21 -20.93 2.12
C PRO A 177 -17.92 -20.57 1.37
N GLU A 178 -17.94 -20.63 0.04
CA GLU A 178 -16.75 -20.34 -0.78
C GLU A 178 -16.30 -18.89 -0.63
N LEU A 179 -17.25 -17.96 -0.55
CA LEU A 179 -16.98 -16.55 -0.34
C LEU A 179 -16.33 -16.31 1.03
N LEU A 180 -16.86 -16.93 2.08
CA LEU A 180 -16.30 -16.81 3.42
C LEU A 180 -14.89 -17.37 3.49
N ASP A 181 -14.65 -18.55 2.92
CA ASP A 181 -13.33 -19.17 2.87
C ASP A 181 -12.33 -18.28 2.11
N SER A 182 -12.77 -17.66 1.02
CA SER A 182 -11.95 -16.72 0.24
C SER A 182 -11.70 -15.40 0.98
N ILE A 183 -12.65 -14.91 1.78
CA ILE A 183 -12.45 -13.74 2.66
C ILE A 183 -11.44 -14.08 3.77
N ILE A 184 -11.50 -15.28 4.36
CA ILE A 184 -10.51 -15.75 5.35
C ILE A 184 -9.11 -15.76 4.73
N GLU A 185 -8.98 -16.30 3.51
CA GLU A 185 -7.73 -16.29 2.78
C GLU A 185 -7.25 -14.87 2.46
N TYR A 186 -8.17 -13.98 2.07
CA TYR A 186 -7.88 -12.56 1.84
C TYR A 186 -7.30 -11.90 3.09
N TYR A 187 -7.96 -12.02 4.25
CA TYR A 187 -7.45 -11.45 5.50
C TYR A 187 -6.09 -12.05 5.87
N TYR A 188 -5.91 -13.35 5.71
CA TYR A 188 -4.64 -14.00 6.00
C TYR A 188 -3.50 -13.51 5.10
N LYS A 189 -3.74 -13.31 3.79
CA LYS A 189 -2.72 -12.88 2.82
C LYS A 189 -2.48 -11.37 2.82
N ILE A 190 -3.54 -10.57 2.89
CA ILE A 190 -3.48 -9.12 2.69
C ILE A 190 -3.64 -8.35 4.00
N GLY A 191 -4.61 -8.75 4.83
CA GLY A 191 -4.99 -8.08 6.07
C GLY A 191 -6.32 -7.34 5.95
N SER A 192 -6.71 -6.67 7.02
CA SER A 192 -7.96 -5.87 7.12
C SER A 192 -7.70 -4.38 7.33
N GLY A 193 -8.72 -3.57 7.07
CA GLY A 193 -8.68 -2.11 7.24
C GLY A 193 -7.70 -1.41 6.32
N GLU A 194 -6.79 -0.61 6.89
CA GLU A 194 -5.79 0.15 6.10
C GLU A 194 -4.87 -0.77 5.28
N LEU A 195 -4.72 -2.05 5.67
CA LEU A 195 -3.90 -3.03 4.95
C LEU A 195 -4.49 -3.47 3.60
N VAL A 196 -5.79 -3.24 3.38
CA VAL A 196 -6.53 -3.65 2.17
C VAL A 196 -5.99 -2.95 0.92
N ASP A 197 -5.67 -1.67 1.01
CA ASP A 197 -5.25 -0.86 -0.15
C ASP A 197 -3.76 -0.49 -0.13
N HIS A 198 -3.07 -0.70 1.00
CA HIS A 198 -1.76 -0.11 1.24
C HIS A 198 -0.70 -1.12 1.67
N VAL A 199 0.51 -0.93 1.16
CA VAL A 199 1.72 -1.66 1.58
C VAL A 199 2.72 -0.79 2.34
N ALA A 200 2.51 0.53 2.28
CA ALA A 200 3.34 1.55 2.90
C ALA A 200 2.47 2.51 3.71
N PHE A 201 2.98 2.92 4.87
CA PHE A 201 2.22 3.68 5.86
C PHE A 201 3.04 4.79 6.47
N ARG A 202 2.35 5.74 7.08
CA ARG A 202 2.92 6.76 7.96
C ARG A 202 2.23 6.72 9.32
N TRP A 203 2.97 7.04 10.37
CA TRP A 203 2.38 7.25 11.68
C TRP A 203 1.81 8.66 11.83
N ASN A 204 0.58 8.77 12.33
CA ASN A 204 -0.08 10.04 12.64
C ASN A 204 -0.60 10.02 14.08
N ASN A 205 -0.17 10.98 14.89
CA ASN A 205 -0.47 11.04 16.31
C ASN A 205 -1.97 11.22 16.63
N LYS A 206 -2.82 11.55 15.65
CA LYS A 206 -4.27 11.71 15.83
C LYS A 206 -5.08 10.52 15.32
N THR A 207 -4.64 9.94 14.20
CA THR A 207 -5.39 8.91 13.47
C THR A 207 -4.70 7.55 13.51
N GLY A 208 -3.53 7.46 14.16
CA GLY A 208 -2.69 6.28 14.20
C GLY A 208 -2.05 5.95 12.85
N PHE A 209 -2.09 4.67 12.52
CA PHE A 209 -1.54 4.09 11.31
C PHE A 209 -2.35 4.52 10.08
N SER A 210 -1.70 5.11 9.07
CA SER A 210 -2.39 5.63 7.88
C SER A 210 -1.67 5.26 6.59
N GLY A 211 -2.44 4.76 5.63
CA GLY A 211 -1.96 4.31 4.33
C GLY A 211 -1.36 5.41 3.46
N ILE A 212 -0.32 5.06 2.71
CA ILE A 212 0.24 5.88 1.64
C ILE A 212 -0.33 5.36 0.32
N LYS A 213 -1.31 6.08 -0.24
CA LYS A 213 -1.97 5.72 -1.51
C LYS A 213 -0.99 5.63 -2.68
N TYR A 214 -0.07 6.58 -2.77
CA TYR A 214 0.94 6.66 -3.84
C TYR A 214 2.32 6.45 -3.25
N CYS A 215 2.77 5.19 -3.26
CA CYS A 215 4.12 4.85 -2.82
C CYS A 215 5.05 4.74 -4.02
N ASP A 216 6.16 5.48 -4.01
CA ASP A 216 7.25 5.33 -4.97
C ASP A 216 8.05 4.07 -4.63
N LEU A 217 7.53 2.93 -5.08
CA LEU A 217 8.17 1.62 -4.98
C LEU A 217 9.05 1.40 -6.21
N VAL A 218 10.36 1.40 -5.97
CA VAL A 218 11.38 1.19 -7.00
C VAL A 218 11.67 -0.31 -7.10
N ASP A 219 11.82 -0.85 -8.32
CA ASP A 219 12.34 -2.22 -8.50
C ASP A 219 13.78 -2.31 -8.00
N MET A 220 14.10 -3.35 -7.23
CA MET A 220 15.45 -3.52 -6.72
C MET A 220 16.47 -3.67 -7.86
N GLU A 221 16.05 -4.18 -9.01
CA GLU A 221 16.87 -4.27 -10.21
C GLU A 221 17.29 -2.91 -10.76
N ASN A 222 16.44 -1.88 -10.63
CA ASN A 222 16.71 -0.51 -11.14
C ASN A 222 17.77 0.21 -10.29
N ILE A 223 18.06 -0.29 -9.09
CA ILE A 223 19.12 0.25 -8.22
C ILE A 223 20.45 -0.38 -8.65
N VAL A 224 21.18 0.22 -9.58
CA VAL A 224 22.42 -0.39 -10.12
C VAL A 224 23.52 -0.45 -9.06
N GLY A 225 24.25 -1.58 -9.00
CA GLY A 225 25.37 -1.78 -8.09
C GLY A 225 24.95 -2.19 -6.67
N TYR A 226 25.87 -2.04 -5.72
CA TYR A 226 25.68 -2.37 -4.30
C TYR A 226 25.20 -3.82 -4.05
N ASN A 227 25.63 -4.78 -4.88
CA ASN A 227 25.15 -6.16 -4.84
C ASN A 227 25.33 -6.83 -3.47
N TYR A 228 26.46 -6.58 -2.80
CA TYR A 228 26.69 -7.06 -1.44
C TYR A 228 25.65 -6.52 -0.45
N GLN A 229 25.38 -5.21 -0.48
CA GLN A 229 24.39 -4.58 0.38
C GLN A 229 22.97 -5.11 0.10
N LYS A 230 22.63 -5.32 -1.18
CA LYS A 230 21.37 -5.93 -1.60
C LYS A 230 21.21 -7.35 -1.05
N GLU A 231 22.23 -8.19 -1.22
CA GLU A 231 22.21 -9.58 -0.76
C GLU A 231 21.97 -9.67 0.75
N ILE A 232 22.67 -8.84 1.54
CA ILE A 232 22.47 -8.79 2.99
C ILE A 232 21.06 -8.33 3.35
N LEU A 233 20.53 -7.29 2.69
CA LEU A 233 19.17 -6.80 2.93
C LEU A 233 18.11 -7.85 2.61
N LEU A 234 18.22 -8.51 1.45
CA LEU A 234 17.30 -9.56 1.02
C LEU A 234 17.32 -10.73 2.01
N LYS A 235 18.51 -11.23 2.36
CA LYS A 235 18.67 -12.36 3.28
C LYS A 235 18.11 -12.05 4.67
N ASN A 236 18.42 -10.88 5.23
CA ASN A 236 17.92 -10.48 6.55
C ASN A 236 16.39 -10.28 6.53
N THR A 237 15.85 -9.72 5.45
CA THR A 237 14.40 -9.47 5.31
C THR A 237 13.63 -10.77 5.09
N SER A 238 14.13 -11.70 4.28
CA SER A 238 13.56 -13.04 4.11
C SER A 238 13.49 -13.78 5.45
N ALA A 239 14.59 -13.77 6.21
CA ALA A 239 14.62 -14.37 7.54
C ALA A 239 13.56 -13.75 8.46
N PHE A 240 13.44 -12.41 8.47
CA PHE A 240 12.41 -11.71 9.24
C PHE A 240 10.98 -12.11 8.85
N ILE A 241 10.71 -12.24 7.55
CA ILE A 241 9.42 -12.64 7.01
C ILE A 241 9.05 -14.05 7.47
N GLU A 242 10.00 -14.98 7.38
CA GLU A 242 9.86 -16.38 7.82
C GLU A 242 9.75 -16.53 9.34
N GLY A 243 9.90 -15.45 10.12
CA GLY A 243 9.89 -15.48 11.59
C GLY A 243 11.20 -15.97 12.19
N ASN A 244 12.26 -16.07 11.40
CA ASN A 244 13.61 -16.36 11.87
C ASN A 244 14.26 -15.11 12.51
N PRO A 245 15.30 -15.27 13.35
CA PRO A 245 16.04 -14.13 13.90
C PRO A 245 16.61 -13.24 12.78
N ALA A 246 16.34 -11.94 12.88
CA ALA A 246 16.80 -10.92 11.95
C ALA A 246 17.24 -9.67 12.72
N ASN A 247 18.18 -8.91 12.13
CA ASN A 247 18.76 -7.72 12.76
C ASN A 247 18.12 -6.44 12.24
N ASN A 248 18.09 -5.42 13.08
CA ASN A 248 17.86 -4.06 12.61
C ASN A 248 19.01 -3.68 11.64
N ILE A 249 18.78 -2.75 10.71
CA ILE A 249 19.80 -2.39 9.72
C ILE A 249 20.02 -0.89 9.69
N LEU A 250 21.27 -0.47 9.76
CA LEU A 250 21.68 0.91 9.51
C LEU A 250 22.40 1.01 8.15
N LEU A 251 21.82 1.79 7.22
CA LEU A 251 22.39 2.08 5.92
C LEU A 251 23.10 3.43 5.97
N VAL A 252 24.43 3.44 5.88
CA VAL A 252 25.26 4.64 6.01
C VAL A 252 25.91 4.97 4.68
N GLY A 253 25.91 6.23 4.25
CA GLY A 253 26.67 6.61 3.06
C GLY A 253 26.25 7.92 2.43
N SER A 254 26.87 8.27 1.31
CA SER A 254 26.62 9.56 0.63
C SER A 254 25.15 9.75 0.25
N ARG A 255 24.72 11.00 0.13
CA ARG A 255 23.41 11.34 -0.45
C ARG A 255 23.31 10.83 -1.90
N GLY A 256 22.12 10.41 -2.30
CA GLY A 256 21.85 10.01 -3.69
C GLY A 256 22.32 8.60 -4.10
N THR A 257 22.89 7.81 -3.19
CA THR A 257 23.36 6.43 -3.45
C THR A 257 22.26 5.36 -3.45
N GLY A 258 21.00 5.74 -3.22
CA GLY A 258 19.86 4.82 -3.31
C GLY A 258 19.51 4.07 -2.01
N LYS A 259 20.05 4.47 -0.85
CA LYS A 259 19.77 3.82 0.46
C LYS A 259 18.27 3.68 0.75
N SER A 260 17.53 4.79 0.70
CA SER A 260 16.09 4.83 0.98
C SER A 260 15.29 4.09 -0.10
N SER A 261 15.67 4.23 -1.37
CA SER A 261 15.08 3.49 -2.49
C SER A 261 15.25 1.98 -2.32
N LEU A 262 16.40 1.55 -1.81
CA LEU A 262 16.69 0.14 -1.61
C LEU A 262 15.84 -0.48 -0.51
N VAL A 263 15.65 0.23 0.61
CA VAL A 263 14.70 -0.22 1.65
C VAL A 263 13.27 -0.26 1.12
N LYS A 264 12.84 0.76 0.36
CA LYS A 264 11.50 0.77 -0.26
C LYS A 264 11.31 -0.38 -1.25
N SER A 265 12.34 -0.75 -2.01
CA SER A 265 12.27 -1.84 -2.98
C SER A 265 12.02 -3.21 -2.35
N LEU A 266 12.40 -3.42 -1.08
CA LEU A 266 12.09 -4.66 -0.35
C LEU A 266 10.58 -4.89 -0.21
N VAL A 267 9.80 -3.80 -0.08
CA VAL A 267 8.35 -3.92 0.00
C VAL A 267 7.79 -4.44 -1.30
N LYS A 268 8.29 -3.95 -2.44
CA LYS A 268 7.88 -4.44 -3.76
C LYS A 268 8.23 -5.92 -3.96
N GLU A 269 9.36 -6.36 -3.41
CA GLU A 269 9.79 -7.76 -3.46
C GLU A 269 8.88 -8.68 -2.61
N TYR A 270 8.50 -8.24 -1.41
CA TYR A 270 7.92 -9.12 -0.39
C TYR A 270 6.51 -8.73 0.11
N TYR A 271 5.80 -7.82 -0.56
CA TYR A 271 4.46 -7.40 -0.10
C TYR A 271 3.45 -8.56 -0.13
N LEU A 272 3.61 -9.49 -1.07
CA LEU A 272 2.78 -10.71 -1.15
C LEU A 272 3.08 -11.68 0.00
N ASP A 273 4.30 -11.69 0.52
CA ASP A 273 4.70 -12.44 1.71
C ASP A 273 4.32 -11.72 3.03
N GLY A 274 3.55 -10.63 2.93
CA GLY A 274 3.03 -9.90 4.07
C GLY A 274 3.97 -8.81 4.62
N LEU A 275 5.02 -8.44 3.90
CA LEU A 275 5.89 -7.32 4.27
C LEU A 275 5.16 -5.98 4.06
N ARG A 276 5.29 -5.08 5.04
CA ARG A 276 4.79 -3.71 5.02
C ARG A 276 5.88 -2.76 5.51
N ILE A 277 5.82 -1.50 5.09
CA ILE A 277 6.75 -0.46 5.56
C ILE A 277 6.00 0.67 6.25
N ILE A 278 6.56 1.18 7.34
CA ILE A 278 6.02 2.32 8.07
C ILE A 278 7.11 3.37 8.15
N GLU A 279 6.89 4.51 7.52
CA GLU A 279 7.78 5.65 7.67
C GLU A 279 7.51 6.32 9.02
N LEU A 280 8.56 6.39 9.85
CA LEU A 280 8.55 7.08 11.13
C LEU A 280 9.52 8.25 11.07
N LYS A 281 9.07 9.45 11.46
CA LYS A 281 9.96 10.62 11.55
C LYS A 281 10.69 10.62 12.90
N LYS A 282 11.87 11.23 12.94
CA LYS A 282 12.66 11.38 14.19
C LYS A 282 11.85 11.96 15.35
N SER A 283 11.08 13.02 15.07
CA SER A 283 10.24 13.70 16.08
C SER A 283 9.10 12.84 16.63
N GLN A 284 8.84 11.67 16.03
CA GLN A 284 7.81 10.71 16.41
C GLN A 284 8.39 9.49 17.14
N LEU A 285 9.69 9.46 17.43
CA LEU A 285 10.32 8.34 18.15
C LEU A 285 9.73 8.13 19.55
N LYS A 286 9.38 9.21 20.25
CA LYS A 286 8.58 9.17 21.49
C LYS A 286 7.25 8.41 21.37
N ASP A 287 6.66 8.34 20.17
CA ASP A 287 5.37 7.68 19.91
C ASP A 287 5.58 6.21 19.47
N PHE A 288 6.82 5.72 19.45
CA PHE A 288 7.16 4.38 18.96
C PHE A 288 6.44 3.26 19.73
N GLY A 289 6.31 3.37 21.06
CA GLY A 289 5.61 2.38 21.88
C GLY A 289 4.15 2.21 21.44
N GLU A 290 3.41 3.32 21.40
CA GLU A 290 2.01 3.33 20.96
C GLU A 290 1.85 2.80 19.53
N MET A 291 2.74 3.20 18.62
CA MET A 291 2.75 2.70 17.25
C MET A 291 2.92 1.17 17.22
N VAL A 292 3.88 0.64 17.96
CA VAL A 292 4.18 -0.80 17.99
C VAL A 292 3.03 -1.62 18.56
N ASP A 293 2.27 -1.10 19.51
CA ASP A 293 1.11 -1.79 20.07
C ASP A 293 -0.01 -2.00 19.05
N HIS A 294 -0.20 -1.06 18.13
CA HIS A 294 -1.13 -1.22 17.00
C HIS A 294 -0.67 -2.34 16.05
N LEU A 295 0.65 -2.53 15.90
CA LEU A 295 1.22 -3.53 14.99
C LEU A 295 1.30 -4.93 15.61
N ARG A 296 1.46 -5.01 16.93
CA ARG A 296 1.62 -6.28 17.69
C ARG A 296 0.50 -7.28 17.42
N ASN A 297 -0.70 -6.77 17.14
CA ASN A 297 -1.88 -7.60 16.90
C ASN A 297 -2.12 -7.98 15.44
N ARG A 298 -1.22 -7.61 14.53
CA ARG A 298 -1.31 -7.97 13.11
C ARG A 298 -0.38 -9.13 12.80
N ASN A 299 -0.76 -9.97 11.84
CA ASN A 299 0.10 -11.08 11.37
C ASN A 299 1.12 -10.63 10.30
N LYS A 300 1.05 -9.36 9.86
CA LYS A 300 1.99 -8.79 8.89
C LYS A 300 3.32 -8.43 9.52
N LYS A 301 4.35 -8.35 8.66
CA LYS A 301 5.72 -8.04 9.03
C LYS A 301 6.02 -6.60 8.66
N PHE A 302 6.44 -5.78 9.63
CA PHE A 302 6.59 -4.35 9.44
C PHE A 302 8.06 -3.94 9.55
N ILE A 303 8.56 -3.31 8.49
CA ILE A 303 9.78 -2.50 8.54
C ILE A 303 9.38 -1.11 9.02
N VAL A 304 9.79 -0.73 10.23
CA VAL A 304 9.78 0.66 10.66
C VAL A 304 11.00 1.34 10.05
N PHE A 305 10.75 2.26 9.14
CA PHE A 305 11.75 2.94 8.35
C PHE A 305 12.00 4.36 8.88
N LEU A 306 13.25 4.62 9.26
CA LEU A 306 13.74 5.92 9.71
C LEU A 306 14.66 6.51 8.64
N ASP A 307 14.17 7.48 7.86
CA ASP A 307 14.97 8.09 6.80
C ASP A 307 15.82 9.27 7.30
N ASP A 308 17.03 9.40 6.72
CA ASP A 308 17.98 10.49 6.95
C ASP A 308 18.28 10.79 8.43
N LEU A 309 18.69 9.78 9.19
CA LEU A 309 19.20 9.96 10.55
C LEU A 309 20.45 10.85 10.55
N SER A 310 20.34 11.97 11.27
CA SER A 310 21.42 12.84 11.71
C SER A 310 21.61 12.62 13.20
N PHE A 311 22.84 12.81 13.66
CA PHE A 311 23.21 12.64 15.05
C PHE A 311 23.97 13.90 15.45
N GLU A 312 23.22 14.98 15.64
CA GLU A 312 23.77 16.25 16.13
C GLU A 312 23.83 16.25 17.66
N ASP A 313 24.84 16.92 18.24
CA ASP A 313 25.18 16.77 19.66
C ASP A 313 24.14 17.34 20.63
N ASN A 314 23.13 18.05 20.13
CA ASN A 314 22.02 18.62 20.91
C ASN A 314 20.67 17.90 20.71
N GLU A 315 20.61 16.79 19.97
CA GLU A 315 19.36 16.07 19.68
C GLU A 315 19.02 15.06 20.79
N THR A 316 17.87 15.23 21.44
CA THR A 316 17.31 14.28 22.42
C THR A 316 16.82 12.98 21.78
N GLU A 317 16.55 13.01 20.47
CA GLU A 317 15.99 11.95 19.63
C GLU A 317 16.92 10.73 19.55
N TYR A 318 18.24 10.93 19.66
CA TYR A 318 19.21 9.84 19.70
C TYR A 318 19.00 8.93 20.93
N LYS A 319 18.67 9.51 22.09
CA LYS A 319 18.42 8.75 23.33
C LYS A 319 17.13 7.94 23.23
N GLU A 320 16.11 8.49 22.58
CA GLU A 320 14.84 7.79 22.31
C GLU A 320 15.08 6.59 21.40
N LEU A 321 15.81 6.77 20.30
CA LEU A 321 16.14 5.67 19.38
C LEU A 321 16.98 4.58 20.07
N LYS A 322 17.95 4.98 20.91
CA LYS A 322 18.74 4.02 21.70
C LYS A 322 17.85 3.20 22.62
N SER A 323 16.95 3.85 23.34
CA SER A 323 15.97 3.18 24.22
C SER A 323 15.08 2.20 23.46
N VAL A 324 14.63 2.59 22.26
CA VAL A 324 13.83 1.73 21.36
C VAL A 324 14.60 0.48 20.92
N LEU A 325 15.88 0.63 20.58
CA LEU A 325 16.73 -0.49 20.16
C LEU A 325 17.18 -1.39 21.34
N GLU A 326 17.34 -0.82 22.53
CA GLU A 326 17.69 -1.53 23.76
C GLU A 326 16.50 -2.29 24.36
N GLY A 327 15.26 -1.92 23.99
CA GLY A 327 14.06 -2.65 24.36
C GLY A 327 13.71 -2.56 25.85
N ASN A 328 13.72 -1.34 26.41
CA ASN A 328 13.36 -1.16 27.83
C ASN A 328 11.86 -1.36 28.11
N LEU A 329 11.59 -2.07 29.22
CA LEU A 329 10.30 -2.50 29.82
C LEU A 329 9.36 -3.34 28.94
N GLU A 330 9.21 -3.04 27.65
CA GLU A 330 8.30 -3.77 26.74
C GLU A 330 9.07 -4.51 25.65
N LYS A 331 8.78 -5.81 25.50
CA LYS A 331 9.36 -6.63 24.43
C LYS A 331 8.84 -6.13 23.08
N LYS A 332 9.73 -5.61 22.24
CA LYS A 332 9.48 -5.35 20.82
C LYS A 332 8.85 -6.60 20.17
N PRO A 333 7.74 -6.48 19.42
CA PRO A 333 7.06 -7.63 18.86
C PRO A 333 7.87 -8.23 17.71
N GLU A 334 7.68 -9.53 17.52
CA GLU A 334 8.44 -10.36 16.56
C GLU A 334 8.09 -10.05 15.09
N ASN A 335 7.08 -9.21 14.88
CA ASN A 335 6.63 -8.76 13.57
C ASN A 335 7.08 -7.33 13.23
N VAL A 336 8.02 -6.75 13.99
CA VAL A 336 8.58 -5.42 13.71
C VAL A 336 10.10 -5.48 13.56
N ILE A 337 10.67 -4.81 12.56
CA ILE A 337 12.11 -4.62 12.37
C ILE A 337 12.41 -3.15 12.04
N ILE A 338 13.58 -2.64 12.44
CA ILE A 338 13.92 -1.22 12.25
C ILE A 338 15.03 -1.11 11.22
N TYR A 339 14.75 -0.44 10.09
CA TYR A 339 15.76 -0.06 9.11
C TYR A 339 15.90 1.46 9.09
N ALA A 340 17.13 1.94 9.14
CA ALA A 340 17.42 3.37 9.17
C ALA A 340 18.46 3.75 8.11
N THR A 341 18.37 4.95 7.55
CA THR A 341 19.43 5.51 6.70
C THR A 341 20.15 6.65 7.41
N SER A 342 21.44 6.85 7.13
CA SER A 342 22.18 8.05 7.55
C SER A 342 23.07 8.54 6.42
N ASN A 343 23.08 9.86 6.23
CA ASN A 343 23.92 10.51 5.23
C ASN A 343 25.36 10.80 5.72
N ARG A 344 25.62 10.68 7.02
CA ARG A 344 26.97 10.85 7.57
C ARG A 344 27.75 9.55 7.34
N ARG A 345 28.55 9.53 6.26
CA ARG A 345 29.45 8.42 5.84
C ARG A 345 30.20 7.76 6.99
N ASN A 346 30.43 8.53 8.04
CA ASN A 346 31.28 8.24 9.17
C ASN A 346 30.67 8.84 10.44
N LEU A 347 29.57 8.27 10.95
CA LEU A 347 29.27 8.38 12.39
C LEU A 347 30.52 8.12 13.25
N ILE A 348 31.37 7.22 12.76
CA ILE A 348 32.57 6.67 13.40
C ILE A 348 33.85 7.48 13.13
N LYS A 349 34.02 8.14 11.98
CA LYS A 349 35.34 8.66 11.54
C LYS A 349 35.48 10.19 11.62
N GLU A 350 34.38 10.96 11.54
CA GLU A 350 34.40 12.41 11.82
C GLU A 350 34.72 12.68 13.29
N SER A 351 34.22 11.80 14.16
CA SER A 351 34.62 11.61 15.55
C SER A 351 36.15 11.52 15.78
N TRP A 352 36.90 10.93 14.86
CA TRP A 352 38.34 10.68 15.06
C TRP A 352 39.20 11.89 14.69
N SER A 353 38.66 12.83 13.90
CA SER A 353 39.27 14.13 13.60
C SER A 353 39.03 15.19 14.69
N GLU A 354 38.14 14.93 15.65
CA GLU A 354 37.84 15.82 16.79
C GLU A 354 38.66 15.48 18.05
N ARG A 355 39.81 14.82 17.90
CA ARG A 355 40.68 14.39 19.01
C ARG A 355 41.41 15.53 19.74
N ASP A 356 41.32 16.76 19.27
CA ASP A 356 42.21 17.84 19.72
C ASP A 356 41.63 18.78 20.80
N SER A 357 40.37 18.62 21.24
CA SER A 357 39.88 19.34 22.41
C SER A 357 38.58 18.78 22.97
N ASP A 358 38.56 18.59 24.30
CA ASP A 358 37.43 18.33 25.18
C ASP A 358 37.03 16.88 25.46
N ILE A 359 37.05 16.53 26.76
CA ILE A 359 36.62 15.23 27.31
C ILE A 359 35.15 14.91 26.95
N HIS A 360 34.32 15.94 26.73
CA HIS A 360 32.92 15.81 26.31
C HIS A 360 32.74 15.27 24.88
N SER A 361 33.71 15.43 23.98
CA SER A 361 33.59 14.88 22.61
C SER A 361 33.69 13.36 22.60
N ASN A 362 34.52 12.77 23.47
CA ASN A 362 34.66 11.31 23.58
C ASN A 362 33.37 10.61 24.05
N ASP A 363 32.57 11.24 24.91
CA ASP A 363 31.30 10.66 25.39
C ASP A 363 30.26 10.61 24.26
N SER A 364 30.09 11.71 23.51
CA SER A 364 29.18 11.76 22.35
C SER A 364 29.59 10.78 21.23
N ILE A 365 30.89 10.54 21.07
CA ILE A 365 31.45 9.57 20.14
C ILE A 365 31.12 8.13 20.55
N ASN A 366 31.38 7.79 21.82
CA ASN A 366 31.10 6.46 22.37
C ASN A 366 29.59 6.15 22.34
N GLU A 367 28.75 7.16 22.56
CA GLU A 367 27.31 7.03 22.36
C GLU A 367 26.99 6.71 20.89
N LYS A 368 27.44 7.51 19.91
CA LYS A 368 27.15 7.25 18.48
C LYS A 368 27.58 5.86 18.02
N MET A 369 28.74 5.37 18.47
CA MET A 369 29.18 3.98 18.24
C MET A 369 28.25 2.96 18.91
N SER A 370 27.93 3.18 20.19
CA SER A 370 27.03 2.33 20.96
C SER A 370 25.65 2.18 20.32
N LEU A 371 25.14 3.18 19.60
CA LEU A 371 23.89 3.04 18.85
C LEU A 371 24.06 2.23 17.57
N SER A 372 25.12 2.49 16.80
CA SER A 372 25.39 1.76 15.56
C SER A 372 25.49 0.24 15.82
N ASP A 373 26.12 -0.14 16.93
CA ASP A 373 26.27 -1.55 17.33
C ASP A 373 24.91 -2.21 17.66
N ARG A 374 23.90 -1.45 18.08
CA ARG A 374 22.56 -1.95 18.42
C ARG A 374 21.71 -2.29 17.21
N PHE A 375 22.09 -1.83 16.02
CA PHE A 375 21.39 -2.26 14.80
C PHE A 375 21.71 -3.74 14.52
N GLY A 376 22.94 -4.18 14.71
CA GLY A 376 23.39 -5.55 14.43
C GLY A 376 23.93 -5.74 13.01
N ILE A 377 23.45 -4.96 12.03
CA ILE A 377 24.04 -4.88 10.69
C ILE A 377 24.19 -3.41 10.28
N THR A 378 25.39 -3.03 9.85
CA THR A 378 25.68 -1.71 9.27
C THR A 378 26.17 -1.87 7.84
N LEU A 379 25.47 -1.29 6.87
CA LEU A 379 25.79 -1.36 5.44
C LEU A 379 26.29 0.00 4.93
N SER A 380 27.50 0.02 4.37
CA SER A 380 28.14 1.24 3.86
C SER A 380 27.91 1.41 2.36
N PHE A 381 27.44 2.60 1.96
CA PHE A 381 27.16 3.00 0.57
C PHE A 381 28.14 4.09 0.13
N TYR A 382 29.20 3.67 -0.53
CA TYR A 382 30.20 4.58 -1.10
C TYR A 382 29.68 5.25 -2.37
N SER A 383 30.20 6.42 -2.68
CA SER A 383 29.93 7.07 -3.96
C SER A 383 30.47 6.18 -5.10
N PRO A 384 29.70 5.96 -6.17
CA PRO A 384 30.15 5.15 -7.29
C PRO A 384 31.39 5.76 -7.95
N THR A 385 32.24 4.89 -8.48
CA THR A 385 33.27 5.28 -9.44
C THR A 385 32.63 5.87 -10.70
N GLN A 386 33.41 6.59 -11.50
CA GLN A 386 32.92 7.13 -12.78
C GLN A 386 32.38 6.01 -13.70
N GLU A 387 33.03 4.85 -13.71
CA GLU A 387 32.59 3.69 -14.49
C GLU A 387 31.24 3.14 -14.00
N GLU A 388 31.08 2.97 -12.69
CA GLU A 388 29.81 2.53 -12.09
C GLU A 388 28.67 3.54 -12.36
N TYR A 389 28.98 4.84 -12.29
CA TYR A 389 28.04 5.90 -12.63
C TYR A 389 27.63 5.87 -14.11
N LEU A 390 28.58 5.68 -15.02
CA LEU A 390 28.27 5.53 -16.44
C LEU A 390 27.43 4.27 -16.71
N ASN A 391 27.68 3.18 -15.98
CA ASN A 391 26.84 1.98 -16.05
C ASN A 391 25.41 2.26 -15.57
N MET A 392 25.24 3.04 -14.49
CA MET A 392 23.91 3.51 -14.05
C MET A 392 23.21 4.29 -15.16
N VAL A 393 23.88 5.28 -15.74
CA VAL A 393 23.33 6.12 -16.83
C VAL A 393 22.92 5.25 -18.02
N LYS A 394 23.77 4.31 -18.43
CA LYS A 394 23.48 3.42 -19.56
C LYS A 394 22.23 2.58 -19.31
N LYS A 395 22.10 2.00 -18.11
CA LYS A 395 20.94 1.17 -17.75
C LYS A 395 19.65 2.00 -17.69
N LEU A 396 19.68 3.15 -17.02
CA LEU A 396 18.55 4.07 -16.94
C LEU A 396 18.14 4.62 -18.32
N ALA A 397 19.10 4.86 -19.21
CA ALA A 397 18.82 5.26 -20.59
C ALA A 397 17.97 4.20 -21.31
N ILE A 398 18.43 2.95 -21.30
CA ILE A 398 17.73 1.82 -21.96
C ILE A 398 16.32 1.64 -21.38
N GLU A 399 16.18 1.67 -20.05
CA GLU A 399 14.88 1.56 -19.37
C GLU A 399 13.89 2.66 -19.77
N ASN A 400 14.39 3.85 -20.09
CA ASN A 400 13.56 4.98 -20.51
C ASN A 400 13.44 5.10 -22.05
N GLY A 401 13.78 4.03 -22.79
CA GLY A 401 13.68 3.98 -24.24
C GLY A 401 14.77 4.75 -24.98
N ILE A 402 15.85 5.16 -24.31
CA ILE A 402 17.03 5.77 -24.92
C ILE A 402 18.04 4.64 -25.21
N ASN A 403 18.12 4.23 -26.47
CA ASN A 403 18.99 3.15 -26.93
C ASN A 403 20.38 3.68 -27.30
N PRO A 404 21.44 3.37 -26.51
CA PRO A 404 22.79 3.83 -26.81
C PRO A 404 23.39 2.99 -27.95
N CYS A 405 23.86 3.64 -29.02
CA CYS A 405 24.52 2.98 -30.16
C CYS A 405 26.00 3.39 -30.29
N LYS A 406 26.78 2.66 -31.09
CA LYS A 406 28.17 3.06 -31.41
C LYS A 406 28.17 4.29 -32.30
N ALA A 407 29.22 5.12 -32.21
CA ALA A 407 29.32 6.39 -32.93
C ALA A 407 29.12 6.26 -34.46
N ASP A 408 29.58 5.14 -35.05
CA ASP A 408 29.47 4.88 -36.48
C ASP A 408 28.03 4.54 -36.95
N ASP A 409 27.13 4.23 -36.01
CA ASP A 409 25.72 3.89 -36.25
C ASP A 409 24.79 5.10 -36.12
N VAL A 410 25.32 6.28 -35.78
CA VAL A 410 24.54 7.49 -35.46
C VAL A 410 24.20 8.25 -36.74
N LYS A 411 23.14 7.82 -37.44
CA LYS A 411 22.36 8.77 -38.24
C LYS A 411 21.28 9.33 -37.33
N PHE A 412 21.41 10.60 -36.95
CA PHE A 412 20.34 11.34 -36.29
C PHE A 412 19.02 11.15 -37.06
N TYR A 413 18.14 10.33 -36.53
CA TYR A 413 16.75 10.24 -36.96
C TYR A 413 15.90 10.22 -35.69
N SER A 414 15.13 11.28 -35.49
CA SER A 414 13.81 11.17 -34.88
C SER A 414 12.96 10.29 -35.81
N MET A 415 13.17 8.99 -35.77
CA MET A 415 12.42 8.06 -36.61
C MET A 415 11.06 7.88 -35.94
N ASN A 416 10.03 8.50 -36.51
CA ASN A 416 8.65 8.07 -36.31
C ASN A 416 8.56 6.63 -36.79
N ILE A 417 8.80 5.66 -35.91
CA ILE A 417 8.51 4.26 -36.18
C ILE A 417 6.99 4.15 -36.19
N GLY A 418 6.43 4.14 -37.40
CA GLY A 418 5.00 4.05 -37.62
C GLY A 418 4.41 2.79 -36.99
N LYS A 419 3.31 3.00 -36.26
CA LYS A 419 2.26 2.04 -35.91
C LYS A 419 2.71 0.58 -35.77
N LEU A 420 3.33 0.27 -34.64
CA LEU A 420 3.17 -1.00 -33.90
C LEU A 420 3.76 -0.80 -32.48
N SER A 421 2.86 -0.61 -31.50
CA SER A 421 3.08 -0.39 -30.05
C SER A 421 3.70 0.96 -29.62
N ASP A 422 3.04 1.59 -28.65
CA ASP A 422 3.19 2.98 -28.18
C ASP A 422 4.48 3.27 -27.36
N GLN A 423 5.67 2.98 -27.89
CA GLN A 423 6.94 3.44 -27.30
C GLN A 423 7.89 4.05 -28.35
N THR A 424 7.88 5.37 -28.45
CA THR A 424 8.88 6.14 -29.22
C THR A 424 10.22 6.10 -28.49
N GLY A 425 11.11 5.19 -28.89
CA GLY A 425 12.47 5.12 -28.36
C GLY A 425 13.43 6.09 -29.06
N MET A 426 14.28 6.77 -28.30
CA MET A 426 15.33 7.67 -28.80
C MET A 426 16.62 6.87 -29.03
N ILE A 427 17.32 7.07 -30.15
CA ILE A 427 18.64 6.48 -30.38
C ILE A 427 19.70 7.57 -30.18
N MET A 428 20.72 7.31 -29.37
CA MET A 428 21.80 8.27 -29.09
C MET A 428 23.18 7.60 -29.14
N ALA A 429 24.18 8.31 -29.65
CA ALA A 429 25.57 7.89 -29.59
C ALA A 429 26.01 7.69 -28.13
N TRP A 430 26.55 6.52 -27.80
CA TRP A 430 27.04 6.27 -26.44
C TRP A 430 28.13 7.25 -26.02
N GLU A 431 29.03 7.65 -26.93
CA GLU A 431 30.13 8.56 -26.57
C GLU A 431 29.61 9.96 -26.20
N THR A 432 28.62 10.48 -26.94
CA THR A 432 27.95 11.74 -26.61
C THR A 432 27.22 11.65 -25.27
N LEU A 433 26.41 10.59 -25.08
CA LEU A 433 25.69 10.36 -23.83
C LEU A 433 26.65 10.24 -22.63
N ARG A 434 27.77 9.55 -22.82
CA ARG A 434 28.83 9.37 -21.83
C ARG A 434 29.50 10.68 -21.45
N GLU A 435 29.94 11.48 -22.41
CA GLU A 435 30.60 12.75 -22.15
C GLU A 435 29.69 13.72 -21.40
N ASP A 436 28.44 13.84 -21.85
CA ASP A 436 27.48 14.74 -21.23
C ASP A 436 27.06 14.25 -19.84
N ALA A 437 26.94 12.94 -19.63
CA ALA A 437 26.71 12.36 -18.32
C ALA A 437 27.83 12.68 -17.33
N VAL A 438 29.09 12.61 -17.76
CA VAL A 438 30.25 12.95 -16.91
C VAL A 438 30.24 14.43 -16.58
N LYS A 439 30.04 15.32 -17.56
CA LYS A 439 29.91 16.78 -17.32
C LYS A 439 28.76 17.09 -16.36
N TRP A 440 27.62 16.43 -16.53
CA TRP A 440 26.49 16.55 -15.62
C TRP A 440 26.86 16.12 -14.20
N GLY A 441 27.42 14.92 -14.03
CA GLY A 441 27.80 14.41 -12.71
C GLY A 441 28.85 15.28 -11.99
N MET A 442 29.77 15.92 -12.74
CA MET A 442 30.76 16.85 -12.20
C MET A 442 30.18 18.23 -11.87
N SER A 443 29.22 18.73 -12.64
CA SER A 443 28.55 20.02 -12.38
C SER A 443 27.52 19.95 -11.25
N GLN A 444 27.01 18.75 -10.97
CA GLN A 444 26.10 18.48 -9.86
C GLN A 444 26.85 18.00 -8.59
N ASN A 445 26.12 17.59 -7.56
CA ASN A 445 26.62 17.09 -6.27
C ASN A 445 27.40 15.74 -6.34
N GLY A 446 28.09 15.46 -7.44
CA GLY A 446 28.93 14.28 -7.66
C GLY A 446 28.20 13.08 -8.29
N PHE A 447 28.96 12.01 -8.52
CA PHE A 447 28.43 10.77 -9.10
C PHE A 447 27.56 10.01 -8.11
N SER A 448 26.33 9.71 -8.51
CA SER A 448 25.33 8.98 -7.71
C SER A 448 24.20 8.45 -8.60
N GLY A 449 23.40 7.50 -8.11
CA GLY A 449 22.22 7.03 -8.84
C GLY A 449 21.19 8.15 -9.03
N ARG A 450 21.05 9.05 -8.05
CA ARG A 450 20.20 10.25 -8.18
C ARG A 450 20.66 11.16 -9.31
N THR A 451 21.96 11.47 -9.40
CA THR A 451 22.47 12.38 -10.44
C THR A 451 22.40 11.74 -11.82
N ALA A 452 22.54 10.42 -11.92
CA ALA A 452 22.29 9.66 -13.15
C ALA A 452 20.82 9.73 -13.58
N LYS A 453 19.86 9.52 -12.66
CA LYS A 453 18.43 9.66 -12.96
C LYS A 453 18.08 11.08 -13.42
N GLN A 454 18.56 12.10 -12.70
CA GLN A 454 18.34 13.50 -13.06
C GLN A 454 18.90 13.85 -14.45
N PHE A 455 20.04 13.27 -14.81
CA PHE A 455 20.60 13.43 -16.16
C PHE A 455 19.69 12.83 -17.23
N ILE A 456 19.20 11.60 -17.02
CA ILE A 456 18.27 10.95 -17.96
C ILE A 456 16.96 11.73 -18.07
N ASP A 457 16.38 12.18 -16.94
CA ASP A 457 15.18 13.02 -16.92
C ASP A 457 15.41 14.32 -17.72
N TYR A 458 16.59 14.94 -17.59
CA TYR A 458 16.97 16.12 -18.36
C TYR A 458 17.05 15.84 -19.87
N ILE A 459 17.68 14.73 -20.27
CA ILE A 459 17.75 14.30 -21.68
C ILE A 459 16.33 14.07 -22.23
N ILE A 460 15.50 13.33 -21.51
CA ILE A 460 14.11 13.07 -21.92
C ILE A 460 13.35 14.39 -22.09
N GLY A 461 13.42 15.29 -21.11
CA GLY A 461 12.74 16.59 -21.17
C GLY A 461 13.26 17.52 -22.29
N THR A 462 14.52 17.37 -22.68
CA THR A 462 15.14 18.19 -23.73
C THR A 462 14.78 17.68 -25.14
N TYR A 463 14.69 16.36 -25.33
CA TYR A 463 14.59 15.74 -26.66
C TYR A 463 13.24 15.09 -26.98
N LYS A 464 12.31 14.96 -26.02
CA LYS A 464 10.92 14.50 -26.30
C LYS A 464 10.00 15.58 -26.91
N ASN A 465 10.45 16.83 -27.03
CA ASN A 465 9.66 17.93 -27.61
C ASN A 465 9.94 18.12 -29.11
#